data_AF-A0A353UD22-F1
#
_entry.id   AF-A0A353UD22-F1
#
_cell.length_a   1.000
_cell.length_b   1.000
_cell.length_c   1.000
_cell.angle_alpha   90.00
_cell.angle_beta   90.00
_cell.angle_gamma   90.00
#
_symmetry.space_group_name_H-M   'P 1'
#
loop_
_entity.id
_entity.type
_entity.pdbx_description
1 polymer ?
#
loop_
_entity_poly.entity_id
_entity_poly.type
_entity_poly.pdbx_seq_one_letter_code
_entity_poly.pdbx_strand_id
1 'polypeptide(L)' 'IVGKALTNSYHKRLAYLEGAQIMTLAEYAKKYKVSHSNLINKANRQTIEAFLEKGVWKIGVSQNKL' A
#
# COMPACT_ATOMS: atom_id res chain seq x y z
N ILE A 1 -11.37 14.41 -4.81
CA ILE A 1 -12.01 13.08 -5.00
C ILE A 1 -11.29 12.29 -6.11
N VAL A 2 -11.13 12.85 -7.31
CA VAL A 2 -10.50 12.14 -8.46
C VAL A 2 -9.03 11.77 -8.24
N GLY A 3 -8.19 12.68 -7.72
CA GLY A 3 -6.77 12.41 -7.52
C GLY A 3 -6.48 11.19 -6.64
N LYS A 4 -7.19 11.05 -5.52
CA LYS A 4 -7.05 9.90 -4.62
C LYS A 4 -7.41 8.57 -5.30
N ALA A 5 -8.47 8.56 -6.12
CA ALA A 5 -8.86 7.36 -6.86
C ALA A 5 -7.80 6.97 -7.90
N LEU A 6 -7.22 7.96 -8.59
CA LEU A 6 -6.16 7.74 -9.57
C LEU A 6 -4.88 7.21 -8.90
N THR A 7 -4.43 7.81 -7.79
CA THR A 7 -3.24 7.36 -7.07
C THR A 7 -3.41 5.93 -6.51
N ASN A 8 -4.59 5.58 -5.99
CA ASN A 8 -4.87 4.20 -5.59
C ASN A 8 -4.77 3.22 -6.76
N SER A 9 -5.38 3.56 -7.90
CA SER A 9 -5.32 2.72 -9.10
C SER A 9 -3.89 2.60 -9.65
N TYR A 10 -3.09 3.66 -9.54
CA TYR A 10 -1.69 3.70 -9.93
C TYR A 10 -0.82 2.81 -9.05
N HIS A 11 -0.86 2.97 -7.71
CA HIS A 11 -0.12 2.13 -6.78
C HIS A 11 -0.48 0.64 -6.93
N LYS A 12 -1.77 0.34 -7.15
CA LYS A 12 -2.20 -1.02 -7.45
C LYS A 12 -1.52 -1.56 -8.70
N ARG A 13 -1.60 -0.83 -9.82
CA ARG A 13 -1.02 -1.27 -11.10
C ARG A 13 0.48 -1.46 -11.01
N LEU A 14 1.21 -0.53 -10.39
CA LEU A 14 2.65 -0.68 -10.17
C LEU A 14 2.99 -1.94 -9.39
N ALA A 15 2.33 -2.17 -8.25
CA ALA A 15 2.61 -3.34 -7.41
C ALA A 15 2.43 -4.67 -8.16
N TYR A 16 1.40 -4.78 -9.01
CA TYR A 16 1.19 -5.99 -9.81
C TYR A 16 2.16 -6.09 -10.99
N LEU A 17 2.48 -4.99 -11.67
CA LEU A 17 3.39 -5.01 -12.83
C LEU A 17 4.85 -5.27 -12.44
N GLU A 18 5.28 -4.75 -11.29
CA GLU A 18 6.64 -4.95 -10.77
C GLU A 18 6.83 -6.32 -10.11
N GLY A 19 5.77 -7.15 -10.03
CA GLY A 19 5.81 -8.42 -9.31
C GLY A 19 6.09 -8.24 -7.81
N ALA A 20 5.73 -7.08 -7.24
CA ALA A 20 5.98 -6.79 -5.84
C ALA A 20 5.22 -7.75 -4.93
N GLN A 21 5.76 -8.02 -3.74
CA GLN A 21 5.05 -8.80 -2.73
C GLN A 21 3.89 -7.96 -2.19
N ILE A 22 2.66 -8.29 -2.55
CA ILE A 22 1.46 -7.61 -2.07
C ILE A 22 1.03 -8.23 -0.74
N MET A 23 0.93 -7.43 0.31
CA MET A 23 0.42 -7.84 1.61
C MET A 23 -0.48 -6.78 2.25
N THR A 24 -1.29 -7.16 3.23
CA THR A 24 -2.15 -6.21 3.96
C THR A 24 -1.32 -5.28 4.85
N LEU A 25 -1.84 -4.09 5.15
CA LEU A 25 -1.19 -3.20 6.12
C LEU A 25 -1.12 -3.80 7.53
N ALA A 26 -1.99 -4.77 7.86
CA ALA A 26 -1.95 -5.47 9.14
C ALA A 26 -0.76 -6.42 9.21
N GLU A 27 -0.52 -7.18 8.14
CA GLU A 27 0.64 -8.08 8.06
C GLU A 27 1.95 -7.27 7.97
N TYR A 28 1.97 -6.18 7.20
CA TYR A 28 3.10 -5.28 7.13
C TYR A 28 3.43 -4.68 8.50
N ALA A 29 2.42 -4.20 9.23
CA ALA A 29 2.59 -3.67 10.58
C ALA A 29 3.26 -4.68 11.53
N LYS A 30 2.80 -5.93 11.49
CA LYS A 30 3.38 -7.03 12.29
C LYS A 30 4.82 -7.35 11.88
N LYS A 31 5.08 -7.48 10.58
CA LYS A 31 6.40 -7.84 10.03
C LYS A 31 7.47 -6.79 10.34
N TYR A 32 7.13 -5.51 10.23
CA TYR A 32 8.07 -4.39 10.38
C TYR A 32 7.96 -3.67 11.73
N LYS A 33 7.14 -4.18 12.66
CA LYS A 33 6.91 -3.58 14.00
C LYS A 33 6.53 -2.09 13.96
N VAL A 34 5.72 -1.70 12.99
CA VAL A 34 5.20 -0.33 12.85
C VAL A 34 3.72 -0.27 13.23
N SER A 35 3.27 0.90 13.72
CA SER A 35 1.87 1.09 14.09
C SER A 35 0.93 0.94 12.88
N HIS A 36 -0.06 0.07 13.00
CA HIS A 36 -1.08 -0.15 11.97
C HIS A 36 -1.88 1.13 11.69
N SER A 37 -2.27 1.88 12.73
CA SER A 37 -2.99 3.15 12.60
C SER A 37 -2.17 4.20 11.85
N ASN A 38 -0.85 4.25 12.06
CA ASN A 38 0.04 5.13 11.31
C ASN A 38 0.03 4.78 9.81
N LEU A 39 0.11 3.49 9.47
CA LEU A 39 0.02 3.04 8.07
C LEU A 39 -1.32 3.41 7.42
N ILE A 40 -2.44 3.24 8.13
CA ILE A 40 -3.77 3.62 7.63
C ILE A 40 -3.84 5.13 7.37
N ASN A 41 -3.26 5.95 8.25
CA ASN A 41 -3.19 7.40 8.05
C ASN A 41 -2.34 7.77 6.82
N LYS A 42 -1.18 7.14 6.65
CA LYS A 42 -0.32 7.33 5.48
C LYS A 42 -0.99 6.88 4.17
N ALA A 43 -1.65 5.72 4.18
CA ALA A 43 -2.39 5.21 3.04
C ALA A 43 -3.56 6.15 2.66
N ASN A 44 -4.29 6.67 3.64
CA ASN A 44 -5.36 7.63 3.39
C ASN A 44 -4.86 8.95 2.78
N ARG A 45 -3.67 9.41 3.20
CA ARG A 45 -2.96 10.57 2.66
C ARG A 45 -2.21 10.28 1.35
N GLN A 46 -2.19 9.01 0.91
CA GLN A 46 -1.51 8.54 -0.30
C GLN A 46 0.01 8.81 -0.29
N THR A 47 0.65 8.81 0.88
CA THR A 47 2.10 9.07 1.03
C THR A 47 2.96 7.80 1.04
N ILE A 48 2.33 6.64 0.87
CA ILE A 48 2.97 5.34 0.72
C ILE A 48 2.30 4.62 -0.45
N GLU A 49 3.00 3.65 -1.04
CA GLU A 49 2.57 2.82 -2.18
C GLU A 49 1.50 1.78 -1.76
N ALA A 50 0.50 2.23 -1.00
CA ALA A 50 -0.64 1.45 -0.55
C ALA A 50 -1.88 1.75 -1.39
N PHE A 51 -2.74 0.76 -1.53
CA PHE A 51 -3.99 0.84 -2.29
C PHE A 51 -5.11 0.05 -1.61
N LEU A 52 -6.34 0.48 -1.84
CA LEU A 52 -7.54 -0.22 -1.33
C LEU A 52 -8.00 -1.28 -2.33
N GLU A 53 -8.21 -2.51 -1.86
CA GLU A 53 -8.76 -3.60 -2.65
C GLU A 53 -9.83 -4.34 -1.85
N LYS A 54 -11.06 -4.36 -2.37
CA LYS A 54 -12.22 -4.98 -1.70
C LYS A 54 -12.39 -4.52 -0.24
N GLY A 55 -12.15 -3.24 0.03
CA GLY A 55 -12.25 -2.65 1.38
C GLY A 55 -11.04 -2.88 2.29
N VAL A 56 -10.01 -3.60 1.83
CA VAL A 56 -8.79 -3.88 2.61
C VAL A 56 -7.62 -3.08 2.06
N TRP A 57 -6.89 -2.40 2.96
CA TRP A 57 -5.67 -1.72 2.60
C TRP A 57 -4.51 -2.70 2.42
N LYS A 58 -3.87 -2.63 1.25
CA LYS A 58 -2.70 -3.42 0.88
C LYS A 58 -1.54 -2.52 0.49
N ILE A 59 -0.34 -3.06 0.52
CA ILE A 59 0.90 -2.40 0.12
C ILE A 59 1.72 -3.35 -0.76
N GLY A 60 2.30 -2.83 -1.83
CA GLY A 60 3.30 -3.53 -2.61
C GLY A 60 4.67 -3.35 -1.96
N VAL A 61 5.32 -4.45 -1.57
CA VAL A 61 6.70 -4.45 -1.07
C VAL A 61 7.60 -4.98 -2.17
N SER A 62 8.23 -4.07 -2.90
CA SER A 62 9.24 -4.46 -3.88
C SER A 62 10.54 -4.79 -3.15
N GLN A 63 11.13 -5.95 -3.45
CA GLN A 63 12.46 -6.33 -2.95
C GLN A 63 13.59 -5.57 -3.67
N ASN A 64 13.26 -4.78 -4.70
CA ASN A 64 14.22 -4.13 -5.60
C ASN A 64 14.62 -2.70 -5.20
N LYS A 65 14.22 -2.21 -4.02
CA LYS A 65 14.77 -0.96 -3.47
C LYS A 65 16.11 -1.28 -2.77
N LEU A 66 17.15 -1.44 -3.59
CA LEU A 66 18.56 -1.32 -3.20
C LEU A 66 18.88 0.14 -2.83
#